data_AF-A0A957AWJ1-F1
#
_entry.id   AF-A0A957AWJ1-F1
#
_cell.length_a   1.000
_cell.length_b   1.000
_cell.length_c   1.000
_cell.angle_alpha   90.00
_cell.angle_beta   90.00
_cell.angle_gamma   90.00
#
_symmetry.space_group_name_H-M   'P 1'
#
loop_
_entity.id
_entity.type
_entity.pdbx_description
1 polymer ?
#
loop_
_entity_poly.entity_id
_entity_poly.type
_entity_poly.pdbx_seq_one_letter_code
_entity_poly.pdbx_strand_id
1 'polypeptide(L)'
;MNQTKPPMQASDEATKDELDLAREQGRELNKALNHMVSQVADDGQEKQVGDYLVSYAVEGAEGMYHLENGELVWRAPEKENIHVEVGVRDAADGRFVPNLVIHARLIDSQNNDVGYHRQPYVWHPWLYHYGRNWYVPEAGDYRLEIHIQAPDFPRHDKKNGRRYAKDVDVEFSPVKIEL
;
A
#
# COMPACT_ATOMS: atom_id res chain seq x y z
N MET A 1 9.73 10.86 15.93
CA MET A 1 10.98 10.23 15.43
C MET A 1 11.44 11.05 14.24
N ASN A 2 12.72 11.42 14.13
CA ASN A 2 13.21 12.15 12.96
C ASN A 2 12.96 11.30 11.71
N GLN A 3 12.06 11.76 10.83
CA GLN A 3 11.80 11.16 9.53
C GLN A 3 13.08 11.25 8.71
N THR A 4 13.88 10.19 8.75
CA THR A 4 15.06 10.06 7.91
C THR A 4 14.59 9.43 6.60
N LYS A 5 14.75 10.15 5.49
CA LYS A 5 14.47 9.59 4.16
C LYS A 5 15.52 8.51 3.84
N PRO A 6 15.15 7.46 3.08
CA PRO A 6 16.11 6.48 2.58
C PRO A 6 17.27 7.15 1.81
N PRO A 7 18.46 6.52 1.78
CA PRO A 7 19.60 7.05 1.03
C PRO A 7 19.27 7.18 -0.45
N MET A 8 19.60 8.30 -1.08
CA MET A 8 19.40 8.45 -2.53
C MET A 8 20.47 9.39 -3.11
N GLN A 9 21.65 8.82 -3.33
CA GLN A 9 22.86 9.56 -3.70
C GLN A 9 23.65 8.81 -4.77
N ALA A 10 24.41 9.53 -5.58
CA ALA A 10 25.24 8.91 -6.61
C ALA A 10 26.23 7.87 -6.03
N SER A 11 26.39 6.78 -6.75
CA SER A 11 27.17 5.60 -6.37
C SER A 11 27.83 4.96 -7.59
N ASP A 12 28.52 3.85 -7.38
CA ASP A 12 29.11 3.04 -8.46
C ASP A 12 28.02 2.33 -9.30
N GLU A 13 26.79 2.25 -8.81
CA GLU A 13 25.65 1.53 -9.42
C GLU A 13 24.58 2.49 -9.97
N ALA A 14 24.52 3.73 -9.50
CA ALA A 14 23.52 4.71 -9.90
C ALA A 14 24.14 6.11 -9.99
N THR A 15 24.11 6.66 -11.19
CA THR A 15 24.44 8.05 -11.49
C THR A 15 23.34 9.00 -11.00
N LYS A 16 23.63 10.30 -10.98
CA LYS A 16 22.62 11.31 -10.63
C LYS A 16 21.42 11.25 -11.58
N ASP A 17 21.65 11.11 -12.87
CA ASP A 17 20.59 11.14 -13.88
C ASP A 17 19.65 9.92 -13.73
N GLU A 18 20.19 8.74 -13.44
CA GLU A 18 19.39 7.53 -13.15
C GLU A 18 18.54 7.69 -11.88
N LEU A 19 19.07 8.35 -10.85
CA LEU A 19 18.32 8.67 -9.65
C LEU A 19 17.22 9.70 -9.93
N ASP A 20 17.46 10.67 -10.81
CA ASP A 20 16.45 11.65 -11.21
C ASP A 20 15.33 11.00 -12.05
N LEU A 21 15.65 10.04 -12.93
CA LEU A 21 14.67 9.19 -13.62
C LEU A 21 13.82 8.36 -12.63
N ALA A 22 14.42 7.79 -11.59
CA ALA A 22 13.68 7.06 -10.56
C ALA A 22 12.67 7.97 -9.84
N ARG A 23 13.06 9.22 -9.53
CA ARG A 23 12.13 10.21 -8.95
C ARG A 23 11.04 10.62 -9.92
N GLU A 24 11.32 10.69 -11.22
CA GLU A 24 10.30 10.97 -12.24
C GLU A 24 9.23 9.89 -12.27
N GLN A 25 9.62 8.61 -12.28
CA GLN A 25 8.68 7.50 -12.18
C GLN A 25 7.80 7.61 -10.93
N GLY A 26 8.40 7.88 -9.77
CA GLY A 26 7.65 8.03 -8.53
C GLY A 26 6.72 9.25 -8.52
N ARG A 27 7.11 10.37 -9.15
CA ARG A 27 6.25 11.55 -9.33
C ARG A 27 5.04 11.25 -10.20
N GLU A 28 5.20 10.53 -11.31
CA GLU A 28 4.06 10.16 -12.17
C GLU A 28 3.12 9.17 -11.46
N LEU A 29 3.67 8.17 -10.76
CA LEU A 29 2.87 7.28 -9.93
C LEU A 29 2.09 8.04 -8.84
N ASN A 30 2.71 9.04 -8.21
CA ASN A 30 2.05 9.87 -7.21
C ASN A 30 0.82 10.60 -7.76
N LYS A 31 0.84 11.01 -9.03
CA LYS A 31 -0.33 11.66 -9.64
C LYS A 31 -1.52 10.71 -9.73
N ALA A 32 -1.27 9.46 -10.13
CA ALA A 32 -2.31 8.43 -10.19
C ALA A 32 -2.84 8.09 -8.79
N LEU A 33 -1.97 7.88 -7.80
CA LEU A 33 -2.40 7.63 -6.42
C LEU A 33 -3.20 8.79 -5.82
N ASN A 34 -2.77 10.04 -6.05
CA ASN A 34 -3.52 11.21 -5.61
C ASN A 34 -4.92 11.25 -6.24
N HIS A 35 -5.05 10.87 -7.51
CA HIS A 35 -6.35 10.81 -8.16
C HIS A 35 -7.26 9.76 -7.52
N MET A 36 -6.75 8.55 -7.28
CA MET A 36 -7.49 7.49 -6.57
C MET A 36 -7.97 7.96 -5.18
N VAL A 37 -7.04 8.40 -4.34
CA VAL A 37 -7.32 8.79 -2.95
C VAL A 37 -8.27 9.99 -2.85
N SER A 38 -8.23 10.93 -3.80
CA SER A 38 -9.03 12.16 -3.70
C SER A 38 -10.32 12.17 -4.52
N GLN A 39 -10.48 11.27 -5.49
CA GLN A 39 -11.60 11.31 -6.45
C GLN A 39 -12.33 9.97 -6.64
N VAL A 40 -11.73 8.85 -6.23
CA VAL A 40 -12.29 7.51 -6.44
C VAL A 40 -12.65 6.86 -5.12
N ALA A 41 -11.72 6.89 -4.15
CA ALA A 41 -11.91 6.32 -2.83
C ALA A 41 -12.93 7.09 -1.98
N ASP A 42 -13.68 6.36 -1.15
CA ASP A 42 -14.58 6.92 -0.15
C ASP A 42 -13.79 7.59 0.99
N ASP A 43 -12.66 6.97 1.37
CA ASP A 43 -11.67 7.56 2.27
C ASP A 43 -10.26 7.07 1.92
N GLY A 44 -9.26 7.88 2.20
CA GLY A 44 -7.87 7.54 1.93
C GLY A 44 -6.89 8.58 2.43
N GLN A 45 -5.73 8.12 2.92
CA GLN A 45 -4.66 8.99 3.41
C GLN A 45 -3.30 8.35 3.15
N GLU A 46 -2.23 9.15 3.30
CA GLU A 46 -0.85 8.68 3.22
C GLU A 46 -0.03 9.14 4.44
N LYS A 47 0.86 8.27 4.91
CA LYS A 47 1.85 8.57 5.95
C LYS A 47 3.22 8.04 5.54
N GLN A 48 4.27 8.79 5.88
CA GLN A 48 5.63 8.27 5.81
C GLN A 48 5.96 7.49 7.10
N VAL A 49 6.42 6.25 6.96
CA VAL A 49 6.92 5.41 8.06
C VAL A 49 8.24 4.73 7.64
N GLY A 50 9.31 5.08 8.35
CA GLY A 50 10.65 4.61 8.02
C GLY A 50 11.02 4.92 6.57
N ASP A 51 11.32 3.86 5.82
CA ASP A 51 11.73 3.94 4.41
C ASP A 51 10.56 4.01 3.42
N TYR A 52 9.31 4.01 3.91
CA TYR A 52 8.12 3.89 3.10
C TYR A 52 7.22 5.13 3.17
N LEU A 53 6.55 5.41 2.05
CA LEU A 53 5.28 6.12 2.01
C LEU A 53 4.19 5.05 1.94
N VAL A 54 3.31 5.00 2.93
CA VAL A 54 2.22 4.04 3.02
C VAL A 54 0.92 4.81 2.90
N SER A 55 0.10 4.42 1.93
CA SER A 55 -1.22 4.96 1.68
C SER A 55 -2.26 3.88 1.85
N TYR A 56 -3.48 4.26 2.20
CA TYR A 56 -4.64 3.40 2.09
C TYR A 56 -5.74 4.08 1.27
N ALA A 57 -6.61 3.26 0.70
CA ALA A 57 -7.88 3.67 0.14
C ALA A 57 -8.95 2.66 0.56
N VAL A 58 -10.17 3.13 0.81
CA VAL A 58 -11.36 2.30 1.01
C VAL A 58 -12.36 2.64 -0.08
N GLU A 59 -12.86 1.61 -0.74
CA GLU A 59 -13.86 1.68 -1.81
C GLU A 59 -14.91 0.58 -1.59
N GLY A 60 -15.98 0.56 -2.39
CA GLY A 60 -16.91 -0.57 -2.43
C GLY A 60 -16.21 -1.88 -2.86
N ALA A 61 -16.71 -3.03 -2.42
CA ALA A 61 -16.12 -4.31 -2.80
C ALA A 61 -16.11 -4.52 -4.32
N GLU A 62 -15.02 -5.08 -4.85
CA GLU A 62 -14.79 -5.17 -6.29
C GLU A 62 -14.66 -6.61 -6.80
N GLY A 63 -15.06 -6.84 -8.06
CA GLY A 63 -14.82 -8.10 -8.73
C GLY A 63 -13.40 -8.16 -9.32
N MET A 64 -12.75 -9.32 -9.25
CA MET A 64 -11.38 -9.50 -9.74
C MET A 64 -11.21 -10.84 -10.46
N TYR A 65 -10.23 -10.92 -11.36
CA TYR A 65 -9.80 -12.18 -11.94
C TYR A 65 -8.82 -12.91 -11.01
N HIS A 66 -9.04 -14.20 -10.82
CA HIS A 66 -8.16 -15.10 -10.09
C HIS A 66 -7.64 -16.20 -11.02
N LEU A 67 -6.37 -16.55 -10.88
CA LEU A 67 -5.80 -17.69 -11.61
C LEU A 67 -6.16 -19.00 -10.89
N GLU A 68 -7.01 -19.81 -11.52
CA GLU A 68 -7.47 -21.10 -10.99
C GLU A 68 -7.25 -22.18 -12.05
N ASN A 69 -6.52 -23.24 -11.70
CA ASN A 69 -6.22 -24.36 -12.61
C ASN A 69 -5.66 -23.95 -13.99
N GLY A 70 -4.93 -22.83 -14.05
CA GLY A 70 -4.34 -22.31 -15.28
C GLY A 70 -5.24 -21.36 -16.09
N GLU A 71 -6.45 -21.05 -15.60
CA GLU A 71 -7.40 -20.15 -16.27
C GLU A 71 -7.74 -18.95 -15.38
N LEU A 72 -8.05 -17.81 -16.01
CA LEU A 72 -8.53 -16.63 -15.30
C LEU A 72 -10.04 -16.75 -15.07
N VAL A 73 -10.45 -16.81 -13.80
CA VAL A 73 -11.83 -16.90 -13.36
C VAL A 73 -12.23 -15.60 -12.69
N TRP A 74 -13.30 -14.97 -13.18
CA TRP A 74 -13.87 -13.77 -12.56
C TRP A 74 -14.58 -14.14 -11.25
N ARG A 75 -14.25 -13.43 -10.17
CA ARG A 75 -14.90 -13.55 -8.86
C ARG A 75 -15.51 -12.20 -8.50
N ALA A 76 -16.83 -12.15 -8.41
CA ALA A 76 -17.53 -11.00 -7.82
C ALA A 76 -17.51 -11.11 -6.29
N PRO A 77 -17.62 -9.99 -5.54
CA PRO A 77 -17.89 -10.01 -4.12
C PRO A 77 -19.18 -10.80 -3.82
N GLU A 78 -19.18 -11.61 -2.77
CA GLU A 78 -20.39 -12.36 -2.36
C GLU A 78 -21.04 -11.71 -1.15
N LYS A 79 -20.26 -11.52 -0.09
CA LYS A 79 -20.72 -10.89 1.16
C LYS A 79 -19.96 -9.61 1.46
N GLU A 80 -18.76 -9.51 0.93
CA GLU A 80 -17.89 -8.37 1.12
C GLU A 80 -18.54 -7.11 0.57
N ASN A 81 -18.42 -6.01 1.32
CA ASN A 81 -19.04 -4.73 1.01
C ASN A 81 -18.03 -3.62 0.76
N ILE A 82 -16.77 -3.79 1.19
CA ILE A 82 -15.69 -2.85 0.89
C ILE A 82 -14.46 -3.54 0.29
N HIS A 83 -13.66 -2.77 -0.43
CA HIS A 83 -12.29 -3.10 -0.82
C HIS A 83 -11.33 -2.22 -0.02
N VAL A 84 -10.37 -2.83 0.67
CA VAL A 84 -9.34 -2.09 1.42
C VAL A 84 -8.03 -2.24 0.67
N GLU A 85 -7.49 -1.12 0.21
CA GLU A 85 -6.24 -1.04 -0.53
C GLU A 85 -5.12 -0.42 0.30
N VAL A 86 -3.89 -0.85 0.00
CA VAL A 86 -2.65 -0.34 0.57
C VAL A 86 -1.65 -0.10 -0.55
N GLY A 87 -1.29 1.17 -0.77
CA GLY A 87 -0.20 1.56 -1.66
C GLY A 87 1.09 1.76 -0.86
N VAL A 88 2.17 1.05 -1.23
CA VAL A 88 3.48 1.18 -0.58
C VAL A 88 4.52 1.66 -1.58
N ARG A 89 5.17 2.78 -1.25
CA ARG A 89 6.20 3.40 -2.09
C ARG A 89 7.46 3.68 -1.30
N ASP A 90 8.58 3.78 -2.00
CA ASP A 90 9.83 4.22 -1.41
C ASP A 90 9.77 5.71 -1.03
N ALA A 91 10.17 6.06 0.19
CA ALA A 91 10.11 7.43 0.68
C ALA A 91 11.18 8.38 0.10
N ALA A 92 12.20 7.87 -0.59
CA ALA A 92 13.19 8.70 -1.25
C ALA A 92 12.84 9.01 -2.71
N ASP A 93 12.28 8.04 -3.45
CA ASP A 93 12.02 8.20 -4.89
C ASP A 93 10.54 8.13 -5.29
N GLY A 94 9.66 7.64 -4.42
CA GLY A 94 8.22 7.58 -4.65
C GLY A 94 7.78 6.45 -5.59
N ARG A 95 8.65 5.50 -5.95
CA ARG A 95 8.27 4.33 -6.75
C ARG A 95 7.59 3.28 -5.90
N PHE A 96 6.72 2.49 -6.52
CA PHE A 96 6.06 1.35 -5.89
C PHE A 96 7.08 0.30 -5.41
N VAL A 97 6.86 -0.26 -4.22
CA VAL A 97 7.68 -1.36 -3.67
C VAL A 97 6.95 -2.69 -3.83
N PRO A 98 7.36 -3.57 -4.76
CA PRO A 98 6.73 -4.86 -4.98
C PRO A 98 7.19 -5.92 -3.99
N ASN A 99 6.54 -7.08 -4.02
CA ASN A 99 6.90 -8.28 -3.27
C ASN A 99 6.96 -8.08 -1.73
N LEU A 100 6.05 -7.27 -1.19
CA LEU A 100 5.89 -7.08 0.25
C LEU A 100 4.89 -8.09 0.83
N VAL A 101 5.09 -8.42 2.11
CA VAL A 101 4.10 -9.12 2.92
C VAL A 101 3.44 -8.09 3.84
N ILE A 102 2.18 -7.78 3.54
CA ILE A 102 1.40 -6.75 4.23
C ILE A 102 0.21 -7.40 4.91
N HIS A 103 -0.04 -7.01 6.15
CA HIS A 103 -1.28 -7.32 6.85
C HIS A 103 -1.96 -6.03 7.28
N ALA A 104 -3.29 -6.00 7.20
CA ALA A 104 -4.10 -4.93 7.74
C ALA A 104 -5.04 -5.47 8.81
N ARG A 105 -5.24 -4.71 9.89
CA ARG A 105 -6.26 -4.93 10.92
C ARG A 105 -7.23 -3.76 10.91
N LEU A 106 -8.53 -4.04 10.92
CA LEU A 106 -9.57 -3.04 11.09
C LEU A 106 -10.18 -3.17 12.49
N ILE A 107 -10.29 -2.06 13.21
CA ILE A 107 -10.77 -2.00 14.60
C ILE A 107 -11.89 -0.96 14.70
N ASP A 108 -13.02 -1.33 15.28
CA ASP A 108 -14.18 -0.44 15.43
C ASP A 108 -14.00 0.59 16.58
N SER A 109 -14.97 1.51 16.69
CA SER A 109 -14.97 2.56 17.72
C SER A 109 -15.08 2.03 19.16
N GLN A 110 -15.52 0.78 19.32
CA GLN A 110 -15.63 0.06 20.58
C GLN A 110 -14.37 -0.77 20.90
N ASN A 111 -13.33 -0.68 20.06
CA ASN A 111 -12.09 -1.47 20.09
C ASN A 111 -12.28 -2.98 19.85
N ASN A 112 -13.33 -3.39 19.14
CA ASN A 112 -13.44 -4.77 18.65
C ASN A 112 -12.63 -4.94 17.36
N ASP A 113 -11.97 -6.08 17.23
CA ASP A 113 -11.29 -6.49 16.00
C ASP A 113 -12.36 -6.93 14.97
N VAL A 114 -12.44 -6.20 13.86
CA VAL A 114 -13.34 -6.52 12.74
C VAL A 114 -12.71 -7.57 11.83
N GLY A 115 -11.38 -7.59 11.75
CA GLY A 115 -10.63 -8.54 10.95
C GLY A 115 -9.16 -8.19 10.87
N TYR A 116 -8.31 -9.23 10.78
CA TYR A 116 -6.88 -9.14 10.52
C TYR A 116 -6.50 -10.02 9.33
N HIS A 117 -6.04 -9.41 8.25
CA HIS A 117 -5.91 -10.08 6.97
C HIS A 117 -4.64 -9.68 6.22
N ARG A 118 -4.03 -10.66 5.54
CA ARG A 118 -2.98 -10.39 4.55
C ARG A 118 -3.58 -9.65 3.35
N GLN A 119 -2.87 -8.64 2.87
CA GLN A 119 -3.17 -7.91 1.64
C GLN A 119 -2.32 -8.46 0.49
N PRO A 120 -2.90 -9.22 -0.46
CA PRO A 120 -2.17 -9.71 -1.63
C PRO A 120 -1.85 -8.57 -2.60
N TYR A 121 -0.79 -8.75 -3.38
CA TYR A 121 -0.50 -7.85 -4.51
C TYR A 121 -1.62 -7.94 -5.55
N VAL A 122 -2.08 -6.80 -6.02
CA VAL A 122 -3.10 -6.67 -7.05
C VAL A 122 -2.54 -5.86 -8.21
N TRP A 123 -2.73 -6.40 -9.41
CA TRP A 123 -2.54 -5.65 -10.64
C TRP A 123 -3.84 -4.92 -10.95
N HIS A 124 -3.79 -3.60 -11.06
CA HIS A 124 -4.88 -2.78 -11.58
C HIS A 124 -4.39 -2.05 -12.85
N PRO A 125 -5.23 -1.83 -13.89
CA PRO A 125 -4.79 -1.26 -15.18
C PRO A 125 -4.00 0.06 -15.11
N TRP A 126 -4.14 0.82 -14.02
CA TRP A 126 -3.48 2.11 -13.85
C TRP A 126 -2.67 2.23 -12.56
N LEU A 127 -2.79 1.28 -11.62
CA LEU A 127 -2.12 1.33 -10.32
C LEU A 127 -1.74 -0.07 -9.83
N TYR A 128 -0.63 -0.16 -9.12
CA TYR A 128 -0.30 -1.35 -8.34
C TYR A 128 -0.53 -1.04 -6.88
N HIS A 129 -1.23 -1.94 -6.20
CA HIS A 129 -1.50 -1.84 -4.78
C HIS A 129 -1.54 -3.24 -4.17
N TYR A 130 -1.72 -3.30 -2.86
CA TYR A 130 -2.06 -4.52 -2.14
C TYR A 130 -3.46 -4.37 -1.61
N GLY A 131 -4.35 -5.33 -1.82
CA GLY A 131 -5.74 -5.12 -1.47
C GLY A 131 -6.56 -6.40 -1.47
N ARG A 132 -7.70 -6.34 -0.79
CA ARG A 132 -8.71 -7.39 -0.83
C ARG A 132 -10.08 -6.82 -0.46
N ASN A 133 -11.12 -7.58 -0.79
CA ASN A 133 -12.46 -7.34 -0.29
C ASN A 133 -12.59 -7.77 1.19
N TRP A 134 -13.41 -7.03 1.94
CA TRP A 134 -13.75 -7.24 3.34
C TRP A 134 -15.27 -7.18 3.55
N TYR A 135 -15.74 -7.89 4.56
CA TYR A 135 -17.06 -7.66 5.12
C TYR A 135 -16.93 -6.81 6.38
N VAL A 136 -17.61 -5.66 6.42
CA VAL A 136 -17.70 -4.78 7.59
C VAL A 136 -19.16 -4.69 8.03
N PRO A 137 -19.50 -4.93 9.31
CA PRO A 137 -20.88 -5.09 9.74
C PRO A 137 -21.68 -3.77 9.75
N GLU A 138 -21.03 -2.64 9.98
CA GLU A 138 -21.68 -1.33 10.15
C GLU A 138 -20.85 -0.21 9.52
N ALA A 139 -21.51 0.85 9.03
CA ALA A 139 -20.82 2.08 8.62
C ALA A 139 -20.31 2.84 9.85
N GLY A 140 -19.23 3.62 9.70
CA GLY A 140 -18.70 4.43 10.79
C GLY A 140 -17.21 4.75 10.71
N ASP A 141 -16.68 5.22 11.83
CA ASP A 141 -15.26 5.52 12.00
C ASP A 141 -14.52 4.29 12.58
N TYR A 142 -13.42 3.92 11.94
CA TYR A 142 -12.56 2.80 12.29
C TYR A 142 -11.12 3.24 12.51
N ARG A 143 -10.32 2.36 13.11
CA ARG A 143 -8.86 2.41 13.10
C ARG A 143 -8.33 1.33 12.17
N LEU A 144 -7.44 1.70 11.26
CA LEU A 144 -6.73 0.77 10.36
C LEU A 144 -5.26 0.67 10.78
N GLU A 145 -4.83 -0.51 11.18
CA GLU A 145 -3.43 -0.83 11.48
C GLU A 145 -2.84 -1.62 10.32
N ILE A 146 -1.74 -1.15 9.73
CA ILE A 146 -1.03 -1.82 8.65
C ILE A 146 0.35 -2.22 9.14
N HIS A 147 0.64 -3.51 9.00
CA HIS A 147 1.95 -4.11 9.29
C HIS A 147 2.61 -4.55 7.99
N ILE A 148 3.83 -4.08 7.73
CA ILE A 148 4.63 -4.45 6.57
C ILE A 148 5.88 -5.16 7.08
N GLN A 149 6.04 -6.43 6.72
CA GLN A 149 7.24 -7.19 7.07
C GLN A 149 8.45 -6.70 6.27
N ALA A 150 9.63 -6.73 6.87
CA ALA A 150 10.89 -6.45 6.20
C ALA A 150 11.06 -7.41 5.01
N PRO A 151 11.17 -6.91 3.77
CA PRO A 151 11.35 -7.77 2.62
C PRO A 151 12.74 -8.43 2.59
N ASP A 152 12.76 -9.69 2.18
CA ASP A 152 13.95 -10.52 2.02
C ASP A 152 14.61 -10.42 0.65
N PHE A 153 13.99 -9.71 -0.31
CA PHE A 153 14.56 -9.54 -1.64
C PHE A 153 15.95 -8.84 -1.58
N PRO A 154 16.90 -9.24 -2.45
CA PRO A 154 18.21 -8.62 -2.51
C PRO A 154 18.13 -7.20 -3.09
N ARG A 155 19.08 -6.35 -2.70
CA ARG A 155 19.16 -4.94 -3.11
C ARG A 155 20.56 -4.66 -3.65
N HIS A 156 20.65 -4.10 -4.85
CA HIS A 156 21.90 -3.55 -5.40
C HIS A 156 22.29 -2.26 -4.67
N ASP A 157 23.51 -1.78 -4.94
CA ASP A 157 24.06 -0.52 -4.43
C ASP A 157 24.39 -0.51 -2.92
N LYS A 158 25.69 -0.44 -2.60
CA LYS A 158 26.20 -0.40 -1.22
C LYS A 158 25.70 0.78 -0.40
N LYS A 159 25.28 1.87 -1.05
CA LYS A 159 24.76 3.09 -0.41
C LYS A 159 23.24 3.08 -0.45
N ASN A 160 22.66 3.04 -1.65
CA ASN A 160 21.22 3.21 -1.84
C ASN A 160 20.43 1.95 -1.47
N GLY A 161 21.02 0.75 -1.55
CA GLY A 161 20.37 -0.50 -1.15
C GLY A 161 20.18 -0.68 0.36
N ARG A 162 20.67 0.25 1.19
CA ARG A 162 20.54 0.22 2.66
C ARG A 162 19.17 0.75 3.11
N ARG A 163 18.10 0.01 2.81
CA ARG A 163 16.72 0.33 3.18
C ARG A 163 15.87 -0.94 3.34
N TYR A 164 14.67 -0.79 3.92
CA TYR A 164 13.67 -1.85 4.13
C TYR A 164 14.13 -2.96 5.09
N ALA A 165 15.04 -2.65 6.02
CA ALA A 165 15.69 -3.64 6.87
C ALA A 165 14.89 -4.03 8.12
N LYS A 166 13.72 -3.42 8.33
CA LYS A 166 12.89 -3.61 9.53
C LYS A 166 11.42 -3.65 9.14
N ASP A 167 10.67 -4.42 9.91
CA ASP A 167 9.21 -4.36 9.90
C ASP A 167 8.78 -2.94 10.24
N VAL A 168 7.66 -2.51 9.66
CA VAL A 168 7.04 -1.23 9.98
C VAL A 168 5.56 -1.41 10.26
N ASP A 169 5.08 -0.66 11.25
CA ASP A 169 3.68 -0.55 11.59
C ASP A 169 3.23 0.89 11.38
N VAL A 170 2.05 1.07 10.79
CA VAL A 170 1.42 2.37 10.61
C VAL A 170 -0.05 2.28 10.93
N GLU A 171 -0.54 3.28 11.66
CA GLU A 171 -1.94 3.40 12.03
C GLU A 171 -2.57 4.58 11.29
N PHE A 172 -3.80 4.39 10.80
CA PHE A 172 -4.68 5.44 10.32
C PHE A 172 -5.93 5.49 11.20
N SER A 173 -6.28 6.69 11.66
CA SER A 173 -7.43 6.93 12.51
C SER A 173 -7.83 8.41 12.44
N PRO A 174 -9.12 8.73 12.24
CA PRO A 174 -10.18 7.80 11.84
C PRO A 174 -10.02 7.37 10.37
N VAL A 175 -10.53 6.19 10.03
CA VAL A 175 -10.84 5.71 8.67
C VAL A 175 -12.35 5.62 8.55
N LYS A 176 -12.93 6.33 7.58
CA LYS A 176 -14.38 6.36 7.37
C LYS A 176 -14.79 5.23 6.44
N ILE A 177 -15.82 4.49 6.84
CA ILE A 177 -16.42 3.42 6.04
C ILE A 177 -17.89 3.73 5.82
N GLU A 178 -18.28 3.82 4.56
CA GLU A 178 -19.66 3.91 4.09
C GLU A 178 -20.09 2.54 3.52
N LEU A 179 -21.36 2.16 3.67
CA LEU A 179 -21.91 0.85 3.25
C LEU A 179 -23.08 1.02 2.26
#